data_AF-A0A838G9K4-F1
#
_entry.id   AF-A0A838G9K4-F1
#
_cell.length_a   1.000
_cell.length_b   1.000
_cell.length_c   1.000
_cell.angle_alpha   90.00
_cell.angle_beta   90.00
_cell.angle_gamma   90.00
#
_symmetry.space_group_name_H-M   'P 1'
#
loop_
_entity.id
_entity.type
_entity.pdbx_description
1 polymer ?
#
loop_
_entity_poly.entity_id
_entity_poly.type
_entity_poly.pdbx_seq_one_letter_code
_entity_poly.pdbx_strand_id
1 'polypeptide(L)'
;IKFVAPEEGLSIFSDNMIVPNKAEHKANAEAWMDFYYDPQNAAELAAWVNYICPVQGAQEAMEKVDPSLVDNVLIFPTDDLLANTYSLMALDADTEQDYQRQFATVAGA
;
A
#
# COMPACT_ATOMS: atom_id res chain seq x y z
N ILE A 1 -3.89 -3.14 -20.88
CA ILE A 1 -2.85 -2.17 -20.47
C ILE A 1 -1.89 -2.92 -19.54
N LYS A 2 -0.59 -2.66 -19.58
CA LYS A 2 0.41 -3.33 -18.73
C LYS A 2 1.14 -2.30 -17.88
N PHE A 3 1.34 -2.60 -16.60
CA PHE A 3 2.25 -1.84 -15.74
C PHE A 3 3.69 -2.26 -16.05
N VAL A 4 4.60 -1.29 -16.08
CA VAL A 4 6.03 -1.52 -16.32
C VAL A 4 6.79 -0.69 -15.29
N ALA A 5 7.58 -1.37 -14.46
CA ALA A 5 8.50 -0.72 -13.54
C ALA A 5 9.64 -0.04 -14.33
N PRO A 6 9.97 1.24 -14.05
CA PRO A 6 11.18 1.88 -14.59
C PRO A 6 12.45 1.14 -14.14
N GLU A 7 13.48 1.16 -14.97
CA GLU A 7 14.77 0.53 -14.65
C GLU A 7 15.48 1.25 -13.50
N GLU A 8 15.22 2.54 -13.33
CA GLU A 8 15.73 3.41 -12.27
C GLU A 8 15.12 3.13 -10.89
N GLY A 9 14.10 2.28 -10.83
CA GLY A 9 13.42 1.89 -9.61
C GLY A 9 12.06 2.55 -9.40
N LEU A 10 11.35 2.07 -8.39
CA LEU A 10 9.98 2.46 -8.07
C LEU A 10 9.86 3.04 -6.66
N SER A 11 9.12 4.13 -6.52
CA SER A 11 8.73 4.59 -5.19
C SER A 11 7.74 3.59 -4.57
N ILE A 12 8.05 3.10 -3.36
CA ILE A 12 7.16 2.27 -2.55
C ILE A 12 6.62 3.07 -1.38
N PHE A 13 5.30 2.97 -1.17
CA PHE A 13 4.58 3.65 -0.10
C PHE A 13 3.57 2.69 0.54
N SER A 14 3.13 3.04 1.74
CA SER A 14 2.09 2.30 2.45
C SER A 14 1.01 3.25 2.96
N ASP A 15 -0.24 2.90 2.72
CA ASP A 15 -1.38 3.50 3.40
C ASP A 15 -1.66 2.70 4.67
N ASN A 16 -1.75 3.38 5.81
CA ASN A 16 -1.82 2.74 7.12
C ASN A 16 -3.11 3.13 7.85
N MET A 17 -3.75 2.14 8.50
CA MET A 17 -4.83 2.40 9.45
C MET A 17 -4.25 2.95 10.75
N ILE A 18 -4.81 4.06 11.24
CA ILE A 18 -4.39 4.72 12.48
C ILE A 18 -5.61 4.97 13.36
N VAL A 19 -5.51 4.67 14.66
CA VAL A 19 -6.52 5.05 15.64
C VAL A 19 -6.12 6.37 16.32
N PRO A 20 -6.87 7.47 16.12
CA PRO A 20 -6.57 8.73 16.79
C PRO A 20 -6.65 8.62 18.31
N ASN A 21 -5.79 9.34 19.03
CA ASN A 21 -5.69 9.28 20.49
C ASN A 21 -6.96 9.71 21.26
N LYS A 22 -7.91 10.37 20.59
CA LYS A 22 -9.20 10.80 21.13
C LYS A 22 -10.40 10.07 20.50
N ALA A 23 -10.19 8.92 19.87
CA ALA A 23 -11.26 8.13 19.29
C ALA A 23 -12.24 7.65 20.39
N GLU A 24 -13.52 8.00 20.25
CA GLU A 24 -14.58 7.62 21.20
C GLU A 24 -14.89 6.11 21.16
N HIS A 25 -14.59 5.44 20.05
CA HIS A 25 -14.89 4.04 19.80
C HIS A 25 -13.64 3.23 19.42
N LYS A 26 -12.56 3.38 20.19
CA LYS A 26 -11.27 2.71 19.95
C LYS A 26 -11.41 1.18 19.72
N ALA A 27 -12.14 0.48 20.60
CA ALA A 27 -12.30 -0.97 20.48
C ALA A 27 -12.98 -1.41 19.17
N ASN A 28 -13.91 -0.62 18.65
CA ASN A 28 -14.56 -0.92 17.38
C ASN A 28 -13.60 -0.69 16.20
N ALA A 29 -12.77 0.35 16.27
CA ALA A 29 -11.74 0.61 15.28
C ALA A 29 -10.71 -0.53 15.25
N GLU A 30 -10.27 -1.01 16.41
CA GLU A 30 -9.36 -2.16 16.52
C GLU A 30 -10.00 -3.44 15.95
N ALA A 31 -11.26 -3.72 16.27
CA ALA A 31 -11.97 -4.88 15.69
C ALA A 31 -12.11 -4.79 14.16
N TRP A 32 -12.26 -3.58 13.61
CA TRP A 32 -12.28 -3.36 12.17
C TRP A 32 -10.91 -3.54 11.52
N MET A 33 -9.84 -3.11 12.21
CA MET A 33 -8.47 -3.38 11.78
C MET A 33 -8.21 -4.89 11.75
N ASP A 34 -8.59 -5.62 12.82
CA ASP A 34 -8.45 -7.08 12.88
C ASP A 34 -9.19 -7.78 11.73
N PHE A 35 -10.40 -7.31 11.39
CA PHE A 35 -11.16 -7.84 10.26
C PHE A 35 -10.39 -7.71 8.93
N TYR A 36 -9.78 -6.55 8.66
CA TYR A 36 -8.99 -6.35 7.43
C TYR A 36 -7.66 -7.11 7.41
N TYR A 37 -7.09 -7.42 8.57
CA TYR A 37 -5.86 -8.19 8.68
C TYR A 37 -6.08 -9.72 8.68
N ASP A 38 -7.34 -10.17 8.67
CA ASP A 38 -7.64 -11.58 8.37
C ASP A 38 -7.23 -11.92 6.93
N PRO A 39 -6.48 -13.02 6.68
CA PRO A 39 -5.97 -13.34 5.35
C PRO A 39 -7.02 -13.49 4.25
N GLN A 40 -8.21 -14.01 4.57
CA GLN A 40 -9.29 -14.19 3.59
C GLN A 40 -9.85 -12.82 3.17
N ASN A 41 -10.14 -11.95 4.15
CA ASN A 41 -10.64 -10.61 3.87
C ASN A 41 -9.59 -9.75 3.15
N ALA A 42 -8.31 -9.89 3.53
CA ALA A 42 -7.21 -9.19 2.88
C ALA A 42 -7.05 -9.61 1.41
N ALA A 43 -7.19 -10.91 1.11
CA ALA A 43 -7.16 -11.43 -0.25
C ALA A 43 -8.36 -10.94 -1.08
N GLU A 44 -9.57 -10.94 -0.50
CA GLU A 44 -10.77 -10.38 -1.16
C GLU A 44 -10.60 -8.90 -1.50
N LEU A 45 -10.07 -8.11 -0.56
CA LEU A 45 -9.77 -6.70 -0.82
C LEU A 45 -8.72 -6.55 -1.92
N ALA A 46 -7.60 -7.27 -1.83
CA ALA A 46 -6.50 -7.20 -2.79
C ALA A 46 -6.94 -7.59 -4.21
N ALA A 47 -7.79 -8.61 -4.35
CA ALA A 47 -8.37 -9.01 -5.63
C ALA A 47 -9.23 -7.90 -6.25
N TRP A 48 -9.95 -7.16 -5.41
CA TRP A 48 -10.78 -6.04 -5.85
C TRP A 48 -9.95 -4.81 -6.25
N VAL A 49 -9.02 -4.37 -5.39
CA VAL A 49 -8.31 -3.09 -5.59
C VAL A 49 -6.99 -3.22 -6.37
N ASN A 50 -6.42 -4.42 -6.47
CA ASN A 50 -5.18 -4.71 -7.19
C ASN A 50 -3.94 -3.94 -6.67
N TYR A 51 -3.86 -3.74 -5.35
CA TYR A 51 -2.67 -3.22 -4.67
C TYR A 51 -1.83 -4.36 -4.07
N ILE A 52 -0.57 -4.05 -3.73
CA ILE A 52 0.29 -4.94 -2.95
C ILE A 52 -0.40 -5.27 -1.62
N CYS A 53 -0.57 -6.56 -1.32
CA CYS A 53 -1.17 -7.01 -0.07
C CYS A 53 -0.07 -7.27 0.99
N PRO A 54 -0.07 -6.56 2.14
CA PRO A 54 0.95 -6.73 3.17
C PRO A 54 0.64 -7.86 4.17
N VAL A 55 -0.50 -8.54 4.04
CA VAL A 55 -0.99 -9.51 5.02
C VAL A 55 -0.43 -10.90 4.73
N GLN A 56 0.33 -11.44 5.69
CA GLN A 56 0.84 -12.82 5.62
C GLN A 56 -0.33 -13.82 5.54
N GLY A 57 -0.24 -14.80 4.64
CA GLY A 57 -1.30 -15.78 4.42
C GLY A 57 -2.32 -15.38 3.34
N ALA A 58 -2.32 -14.12 2.90
CA ALA A 58 -3.30 -13.64 1.91
C ALA A 58 -3.04 -14.22 0.51
N GLN A 59 -1.80 -14.55 0.17
CA GLN A 59 -1.48 -15.19 -1.10
C GLN A 59 -2.04 -16.61 -1.17
N GLU A 60 -1.95 -17.37 -0.08
CA GLU A 60 -2.55 -18.69 0.05
C GLU A 60 -4.09 -18.60 0.09
N ALA A 61 -4.64 -17.60 0.77
CA ALA A 61 -6.08 -17.35 0.76
C ALA A 61 -6.60 -16.97 -0.64
N MET A 62 -5.79 -16.29 -1.45
CA MET A 62 -6.12 -15.91 -2.83
C MET A 62 -6.45 -17.13 -3.70
N GLU A 63 -5.90 -18.31 -3.42
CA GLU A 63 -6.25 -19.55 -4.13
C GLU A 63 -7.75 -19.86 -4.11
N LYS A 64 -8.46 -19.41 -3.07
CA LYS A 64 -9.91 -19.59 -2.93
C LYS A 64 -10.71 -18.39 -3.44
N VAL A 65 -10.11 -17.20 -3.41
CA VAL A 65 -10.75 -15.94 -3.81
C VAL A 65 -10.71 -15.78 -5.33
N ASP A 66 -9.50 -15.77 -5.91
CA ASP A 66 -9.26 -15.71 -7.34
C ASP A 66 -7.92 -16.38 -7.69
N PRO A 67 -7.92 -17.65 -8.11
CA PRO A 67 -6.71 -18.38 -8.48
C PRO A 67 -5.85 -17.70 -9.55
N SER A 68 -6.44 -16.83 -10.38
CA SER A 68 -5.70 -16.15 -11.45
C SER A 68 -4.79 -15.04 -10.93
N LEU A 69 -4.96 -14.62 -9.68
CA LEU A 69 -4.21 -13.53 -9.06
C LEU A 69 -3.12 -14.00 -8.08
N VAL A 70 -3.07 -15.30 -7.76
CA VAL A 70 -2.10 -15.87 -6.79
C VAL A 70 -0.65 -15.56 -7.17
N ASP A 71 -0.32 -15.67 -8.46
CA ASP A 71 1.02 -15.40 -8.99
C ASP A 71 1.17 -13.96 -9.53
N ASN A 72 0.21 -13.06 -9.26
CA ASN A 72 0.29 -11.69 -9.72
C ASN A 72 1.31 -10.90 -8.89
N VAL A 73 2.50 -10.72 -9.45
CA VAL A 73 3.62 -10.00 -8.82
C VAL A 73 3.35 -8.51 -8.51
N LEU A 74 2.24 -7.94 -9.01
CA LEU A 74 1.83 -6.58 -8.66
C LEU A 74 0.94 -6.54 -7.41
N ILE A 75 0.43 -7.70 -6.97
CA ILE A 75 -0.31 -7.89 -5.72
C ILE A 75 0.58 -8.59 -4.67
N PHE A 76 1.33 -9.61 -5.09
CA PHE A 76 2.26 -10.38 -4.28
C PHE A 76 3.67 -10.28 -4.86
N PRO A 77 4.40 -9.19 -4.56
CA PRO A 77 5.66 -8.87 -5.21
C PRO A 77 6.77 -9.86 -4.87
N THR A 78 7.68 -10.06 -5.84
CA THR A 78 8.91 -10.83 -5.62
C THR A 78 9.95 -9.99 -4.88
N ASP A 79 10.89 -10.65 -4.23
CA ASP A 79 12.03 -9.98 -3.58
C ASP A 79 12.83 -9.12 -4.57
N ASP A 80 13.01 -9.59 -5.81
CA ASP A 80 13.71 -8.83 -6.87
C ASP A 80 12.98 -7.54 -7.23
N LEU A 81 11.64 -7.56 -7.30
CA LEU A 81 10.84 -6.37 -7.57
C LEU A 81 10.98 -5.37 -6.42
N LEU A 82 10.91 -5.86 -5.17
CA LEU A 82 11.04 -5.04 -3.97
C LEU A 82 12.45 -4.47 -3.79
N ALA A 83 13.50 -5.20 -4.18
CA ALA A 83 14.89 -4.76 -4.10
C ALA A 83 15.17 -3.52 -4.97
N ASN A 84 14.37 -3.29 -6.01
CA ASN A 84 14.46 -2.11 -6.88
C ASN A 84 13.48 -0.99 -6.47
N THR A 85 13.01 -0.99 -5.22
CA THR A 85 12.12 0.05 -4.69
C THR A 85 12.84 0.98 -3.71
N TYR A 86 12.32 2.20 -3.57
CA TYR A 86 12.79 3.18 -2.59
C TYR A 86 11.60 3.86 -1.92
N SER A 87 11.73 4.19 -0.64
CA SER A 87 10.74 4.99 0.08
C SER A 87 11.13 6.46 0.10
N LEU A 88 10.14 7.35 0.09
CA LEU A 88 10.39 8.77 0.31
C LEU A 88 10.94 8.99 1.73
N MET A 89 11.97 9.82 1.83
CA MET A 89 12.55 10.19 3.13
C MET A 89 11.55 11.00 3.96
N ALA A 90 11.70 10.97 5.28
CA ALA A 90 10.97 11.90 6.14
C ALA A 90 11.38 13.34 5.81
N LEU A 91 10.40 14.24 5.70
CA LEU A 91 10.62 15.65 5.39
C LEU A 91 10.51 16.48 6.68
N ASP A 92 11.40 17.45 6.84
CA ASP A 92 11.19 18.53 7.81
C ASP A 92 10.27 19.61 7.23
N ALA A 93 9.79 20.51 8.09
CA ALA A 93 8.79 21.52 7.72
C ALA A 93 9.29 22.47 6.62
N ASP A 94 10.57 22.84 6.66
CA ASP A 94 11.15 23.76 5.67
C ASP A 94 11.24 23.10 4.29
N THR A 95 11.69 21.84 4.24
CA THR A 95 11.80 21.04 3.02
C THR A 95 10.42 20.74 2.44
N GLU A 96 9.45 20.37 3.27
CA GLU A 96 8.07 20.11 2.84
C GLU A 96 7.44 21.36 2.22
N GLN A 97 7.58 22.52 2.87
CA GLN A 97 7.05 23.79 2.35
C GLN A 97 7.70 24.18 1.02
N ASP A 98 9.01 23.97 0.88
CA ASP A 98 9.72 24.24 -0.36
C ASP A 98 9.21 23.33 -1.50
N TYR A 99 9.09 22.02 -1.25
CA TYR A 99 8.59 21.07 -2.25
C TYR A 99 7.15 21.38 -2.67
N GLN A 100 6.28 21.72 -1.72
CA GLN A 100 4.91 22.15 -2.03
C GLN A 100 4.87 23.40 -2.92
N ARG A 101 5.72 24.40 -2.63
CA ARG A 101 5.84 25.61 -3.45
C ARG A 101 6.33 25.31 -4.87
N GLN A 102 7.36 24.48 -5.00
CA GLN A 102 7.89 24.08 -6.30
C GLN A 102 6.84 23.31 -7.11
N PHE A 103 6.13 22.37 -6.47
CA PHE A 103 5.04 21.64 -7.11
C PHE A 103 3.90 22.56 -7.57
N ALA A 104 3.46 23.50 -6.73
CA ALA A 104 2.42 24.48 -7.08
C ALA A 104 2.78 25.30 -8.33
N THR A 105 4.05 25.72 -8.42
CA THR A 105 4.57 26.47 -9.58
C THR A 105 4.41 25.68 -10.88
N VAL A 106 4.74 24.38 -10.87
CA VAL A 106 4.64 23.51 -12.06
C VAL A 106 3.19 23.15 -12.35
N ALA A 107 2.36 22.99 -11.32
CA ALA A 107 0.94 22.68 -11.44
C ALA A 107 0.09 23.87 -11.93
N GLY A 108 0.66 25.09 -12.01
CA GLY A 108 -0.01 26.29 -12.50
C GLY A 108 -0.93 26.97 -11.49
N ALA A 109 -0.68 26.77 -10.20
CA ALA A 109 -1.41 27.39 -9.09
C ALA A 109 -0.78 28.72 -8.63
#